data_AF-A0A7K1ZNB1-F1
#
_entry.id   AF-A0A7K1ZNB1-F1
#
_cell.length_a   1.000
_cell.length_b   1.000
_cell.length_c   1.000
_cell.angle_alpha   90.00
_cell.angle_beta   90.00
_cell.angle_gamma   90.00
#
_symmetry.space_group_name_H-M   'P 1'
#
loop_
_entity.id
_entity.type
_entity.pdbx_description
1 polymer ?
#
loop_
_entity_poly.entity_id
_entity_poly.type
_entity_poly.pdbx_seq_one_letter_code
_entity_poly.pdbx_strand_id
1 'polypeptide(L)'
;NIGNLYESDEDSFQRGSVSYSFDEALTPGPHTLSLRAWDVLNNSGEATLDFLVTDTEELVIRNVFNYPNPTTGPTRFVFEHNQIPGTPVKVHVRVYTLAGRPVRTLESEELLSAGPMQVSWDGLDDDYARLAPGVYLYRLRAETAGAEVQHVAEIIEKLAVVR
;
A
#
# COMPACT_ATOMS: atom_id res chain seq x y z
N ASN A 1 -10.49 19.99 20.83
CA ASN A 1 -11.55 19.08 21.32
C ASN A 1 -12.35 18.66 20.09
N ILE A 2 -12.28 17.37 19.72
CA ILE A 2 -12.90 16.84 18.50
C ILE A 2 -14.26 16.17 18.75
N GLY A 3 -14.81 16.26 19.96
CA GLY A 3 -16.06 15.57 20.32
C GLY A 3 -17.26 15.96 19.44
N ASN A 4 -17.28 17.18 18.90
CA ASN A 4 -18.33 17.63 17.98
C ASN A 4 -18.25 16.96 16.58
N LEU A 5 -17.18 16.23 16.30
CA LEU A 5 -16.94 15.50 15.04
C LEU A 5 -17.24 14.00 15.18
N TYR A 6 -17.65 13.54 16.36
CA TYR A 6 -17.98 12.14 16.60
C TYR A 6 -19.37 11.83 16.06
N GLU A 7 -19.46 10.76 15.27
CA GLU A 7 -20.71 10.21 14.74
C GLU A 7 -20.89 8.78 15.24
N SER A 8 -22.05 8.49 15.85
CA SER A 8 -22.39 7.14 16.30
C SER A 8 -22.79 6.24 15.13
N ASP A 9 -22.41 4.98 15.16
CA ASP A 9 -22.90 3.99 14.19
C ASP A 9 -24.42 3.78 14.37
N GLU A 10 -25.11 3.41 13.28
CA GLU A 10 -26.54 3.04 13.35
C GLU A 10 -26.76 1.93 14.41
N ASP A 11 -27.79 2.12 15.23
CA ASP A 11 -28.20 1.22 16.32
C ASP A 11 -27.12 0.89 17.39
N SER A 12 -26.07 1.71 17.54
CA SER A 12 -24.99 1.47 18.50
C SER A 12 -24.68 2.68 19.37
N PHE A 13 -24.79 2.51 20.70
CA PHE A 13 -24.41 3.51 21.70
C PHE A 13 -22.96 3.37 22.21
N GLN A 14 -22.22 2.36 21.72
CA GLN A 14 -20.87 2.02 22.18
C GLN A 14 -19.79 2.17 21.10
N ARG A 15 -20.18 2.53 19.88
CA ARG A 15 -19.28 2.63 18.72
C ARG A 15 -19.67 3.80 17.84
N GLY A 16 -18.68 4.32 17.15
CA GLY A 16 -18.81 5.41 16.21
C GLY A 16 -17.46 5.74 15.60
N SER A 17 -17.43 6.80 14.81
CA SER A 17 -16.24 7.26 14.10
C SER A 17 -16.03 8.75 14.31
N VAL A 18 -14.78 9.18 14.17
CA VAL A 18 -14.41 10.59 14.15
C VAL A 18 -13.41 10.79 13.01
N SER A 19 -13.70 11.76 12.14
CA SER A 19 -12.77 12.17 11.09
C SER A 19 -12.18 13.53 11.45
N TYR A 20 -10.86 13.60 11.58
CA TYR A 20 -10.15 14.83 11.89
C TYR A 20 -9.06 15.08 10.85
N SER A 21 -9.08 16.27 10.25
CA SER A 21 -8.05 16.74 9.33
C SER A 21 -7.14 17.72 10.07
N PHE A 22 -5.82 17.59 9.88
CA PHE A 22 -4.87 18.55 10.41
C PHE A 22 -4.87 19.81 9.55
N ASP A 23 -4.97 20.98 10.20
CA ASP A 23 -4.93 22.28 9.51
C ASP A 23 -3.53 22.61 8.97
N GLU A 24 -2.49 22.13 9.66
CA GLU A 24 -1.09 22.27 9.27
C GLU A 24 -0.50 20.92 8.89
N ALA A 25 0.39 20.91 7.91
CA ALA A 25 1.14 19.73 7.55
C ALA A 25 2.05 19.30 8.71
N LEU A 26 1.99 18.03 9.07
CA LEU A 26 2.89 17.46 10.05
C LEU A 26 4.32 17.46 9.50
N THR A 27 5.30 17.74 10.36
CA THR A 27 6.72 17.70 9.95
C THR A 27 7.14 16.27 9.62
N PRO A 28 8.04 16.05 8.64
CA PRO A 28 8.60 14.73 8.39
C PRO A 28 9.25 14.13 9.64
N GLY A 29 9.03 12.84 9.89
CA GLY A 29 9.55 12.12 11.05
C GLY A 29 8.51 11.21 11.72
N PRO A 30 8.93 10.47 12.76
CA PRO A 30 8.04 9.64 13.55
C PRO A 30 7.14 10.51 14.43
N HIS A 31 5.85 10.15 14.48
CA HIS A 31 4.83 10.79 15.30
C HIS A 31 4.04 9.74 16.06
N THR A 32 3.48 10.16 17.20
CA THR A 32 2.53 9.36 17.99
C THR A 32 1.25 10.16 18.11
N LEU A 33 0.15 9.62 17.57
CA LEU A 33 -1.19 10.14 17.79
C LEU A 33 -1.75 9.53 19.06
N SER A 34 -2.14 10.36 20.03
CA SER A 34 -2.91 9.93 21.20
C SER A 34 -4.36 10.42 21.06
N LEU A 35 -5.31 9.50 21.24
CA LEU A 35 -6.73 9.79 21.31
C LEU A 35 -7.23 9.43 22.71
N ARG A 36 -7.81 10.41 23.40
CA ARG A 36 -8.45 10.22 24.69
C ARG A 36 -9.95 10.54 24.61
N ALA A 37 -10.78 9.67 25.16
CA ALA A 37 -12.23 9.81 25.20
C ALA A 37 -12.75 9.58 26.63
N TRP A 38 -13.89 10.22 26.96
CA TRP A 38 -14.56 10.10 28.25
C TRP A 38 -16.01 9.63 28.08
N ASP A 39 -16.52 8.87 29.04
CA ASP A 39 -17.94 8.56 29.17
C ASP A 39 -18.70 9.60 30.02
N VAL A 40 -20.02 9.45 30.12
CA VAL A 40 -20.89 10.35 30.91
C VAL A 40 -20.65 10.28 32.42
N LEU A 41 -19.98 9.23 32.90
CA LEU A 41 -19.58 9.05 34.29
C LEU A 41 -18.14 9.55 34.53
N ASN A 42 -17.54 10.25 33.55
CA ASN A 42 -16.20 10.82 33.57
C ASN A 42 -15.07 9.77 33.63
N ASN A 43 -15.32 8.54 33.23
CA ASN A 43 -14.26 7.55 33.02
C ASN A 43 -13.58 7.82 31.68
N SER A 44 -12.24 7.76 31.63
CA SER A 44 -11.48 8.01 30.40
C SER A 44 -10.75 6.77 29.89
N GLY A 45 -10.72 6.60 28.57
CA GLY A 45 -9.80 5.69 27.88
C GLY A 45 -8.86 6.45 26.96
N GLU A 46 -7.65 5.93 26.76
CA GLU A 46 -6.65 6.49 25.84
C GLU A 46 -6.08 5.38 24.96
N ALA A 47 -5.90 5.69 23.68
CA ALA A 47 -5.26 4.82 22.70
C ALA A 47 -4.22 5.61 21.91
N THR A 48 -3.13 4.95 21.53
CA THR A 48 -2.03 5.56 20.77
C THR A 48 -1.79 4.85 19.45
N LEU A 49 -1.37 5.60 18.44
CA LEU A 49 -0.95 5.11 17.13
C LEU A 49 0.37 5.76 16.74
N ASP A 50 1.39 4.95 16.49
CA ASP A 50 2.67 5.41 15.97
C ASP A 50 2.65 5.38 14.44
N PHE A 51 3.11 6.45 13.80
CA PHE A 51 3.17 6.57 12.35
C PHE A 51 4.35 7.44 11.90
N LEU A 52 4.76 7.28 10.65
CA LEU A 52 5.86 8.04 10.04
C LEU A 52 5.31 9.00 8.99
N VAL A 53 5.55 10.28 9.16
CA VAL A 53 5.30 11.29 8.13
C VAL A 53 6.55 11.41 7.28
N THR A 54 6.39 11.31 5.98
CA THR A 54 7.49 11.38 5.01
C THR A 54 7.23 12.51 4.03
N ASP A 55 8.29 13.09 3.50
CA ASP A 55 8.17 14.02 2.37
C ASP A 55 7.59 13.30 1.13
N THR A 56 6.95 14.08 0.27
CA THR A 56 6.45 13.67 -1.05
C THR A 56 7.40 14.03 -2.19
N GLU A 57 8.50 14.75 -1.93
CA GLU A 57 9.51 15.14 -2.93
C GLU A 57 10.09 13.95 -3.73
N GLU A 58 10.19 12.77 -3.12
CA GLU A 58 10.56 11.54 -3.81
C GLU A 58 9.47 10.47 -3.66
N LEU A 59 9.23 9.71 -4.72
CA LEU A 59 8.39 8.51 -4.62
C LEU A 59 9.18 7.42 -3.90
N VAL A 60 8.61 6.92 -2.81
CA VAL A 60 9.11 5.77 -2.08
C VAL A 60 8.04 4.70 -2.08
N ILE A 61 8.41 3.47 -2.45
CA ILE A 61 7.59 2.28 -2.25
C ILE A 61 8.19 1.41 -1.15
N ARG A 62 7.33 0.80 -0.33
CA ARG A 62 7.71 -0.05 0.81
C ARG A 62 6.74 -1.21 0.99
N ASN A 63 7.06 -2.14 1.89
CA ASN A 63 6.24 -3.32 2.18
C ASN A 63 5.84 -4.05 0.90
N VAL A 64 6.82 -4.27 0.00
CA VAL A 64 6.60 -4.95 -1.28
C VAL A 64 6.64 -6.45 -1.05
N PHE A 65 5.55 -7.13 -1.40
CA PHE A 65 5.46 -8.59 -1.34
C PHE A 65 4.40 -9.09 -2.33
N ASN A 66 4.33 -10.39 -2.53
CA ASN A 66 3.21 -11.02 -3.21
C ASN A 66 2.42 -11.92 -2.25
N TYR A 67 1.11 -12.05 -2.46
CA TYR A 67 0.27 -12.96 -1.68
C TYR A 67 -0.79 -13.64 -2.58
N PRO A 68 -0.95 -14.97 -2.48
CA PRO A 68 -0.16 -15.90 -1.66
C PRO A 68 1.29 -16.06 -2.15
N ASN A 69 2.22 -16.29 -1.22
CA ASN A 69 3.60 -16.70 -1.51
C ASN A 69 4.04 -17.76 -0.49
N PRO A 70 4.41 -19.00 -0.89
CA PRO A 70 4.39 -19.51 -2.26
C PRO A 70 3.00 -19.53 -2.90
N THR A 71 2.92 -19.38 -4.23
CA THR A 71 1.67 -19.45 -5.00
C THR A 71 1.56 -20.76 -5.79
N THR A 72 0.34 -21.24 -6.02
CA THR A 72 0.04 -22.33 -6.97
C THR A 72 -0.42 -21.84 -8.34
N GLY A 73 -0.42 -20.52 -8.55
CA GLY A 73 -0.85 -19.84 -9.78
C GLY A 73 -1.19 -18.38 -9.46
N PRO A 74 -2.48 -18.02 -9.31
CA PRO A 74 -2.88 -16.64 -9.07
C PRO A 74 -2.25 -16.03 -7.81
N THR A 75 -1.72 -14.81 -7.94
CA THR A 75 -1.19 -14.01 -6.83
C THR A 75 -1.43 -12.54 -7.10
N ARG A 76 -1.34 -11.72 -6.07
CA ARG A 76 -1.26 -10.26 -6.21
C ARG A 76 0.07 -9.76 -5.70
N PHE A 77 0.58 -8.71 -6.32
CA PHE A 77 1.73 -7.94 -5.86
C PHE A 77 1.21 -6.75 -5.06
N VAL A 78 1.67 -6.58 -3.84
CA VAL A 78 1.21 -5.57 -2.89
C VAL A 78 2.36 -4.64 -2.55
N PHE A 79 2.09 -3.35 -2.45
CA PHE A 79 3.06 -2.35 -2.02
C PHE A 79 2.37 -1.15 -1.37
N GLU A 80 3.11 -0.41 -0.56
CA GLU A 80 2.69 0.87 0.03
C GLU A 80 3.56 2.00 -0.52
N HIS A 81 3.07 3.24 -0.45
CA HIS A 81 3.77 4.44 -0.91
C HIS A 81 3.68 5.59 0.09
N ASN A 82 4.51 6.63 -0.11
CA ASN A 82 4.48 7.89 0.65
C ASN A 82 3.69 9.02 -0.03
N GLN A 83 3.24 8.83 -1.26
CA GLN A 83 2.58 9.89 -2.04
C GLN A 83 1.11 10.10 -1.62
N ILE A 84 0.59 11.28 -1.96
CA ILE A 84 -0.79 11.69 -1.66
C ILE A 84 -1.80 10.77 -2.39
N PRO A 85 -2.84 10.27 -1.71
CA PRO A 85 -3.91 9.52 -2.35
C PRO A 85 -4.61 10.34 -3.44
N GLY A 86 -4.95 9.69 -4.55
CA GLY A 86 -5.49 10.34 -5.75
C GLY A 86 -4.44 10.79 -6.76
N THR A 87 -3.14 10.71 -6.44
CA THR A 87 -2.07 10.96 -7.42
C THR A 87 -2.05 9.85 -8.49
N PRO A 88 -2.03 10.18 -9.79
CA PRO A 88 -1.88 9.19 -10.85
C PRO A 88 -0.53 8.45 -10.77
N VAL A 89 -0.58 7.12 -10.88
CA VAL A 89 0.60 6.25 -10.91
C VAL A 89 0.54 5.27 -12.07
N LYS A 90 1.68 5.01 -12.68
CA LYS A 90 1.90 3.85 -13.56
C LYS A 90 2.69 2.80 -12.80
N VAL A 91 2.15 1.59 -12.74
CA VAL A 91 2.79 0.46 -12.06
C VAL A 91 3.15 -0.60 -13.09
N HIS A 92 4.42 -0.97 -13.11
CA HIS A 92 4.95 -2.05 -13.94
C HIS A 92 5.45 -3.18 -13.05
N VAL A 93 4.89 -4.38 -13.22
CA VAL A 93 5.43 -5.59 -12.60
C VAL A 93 5.98 -6.49 -13.69
N ARG A 94 7.28 -6.79 -13.64
CA ARG A 94 7.92 -7.73 -14.57
C ARG A 94 8.43 -8.94 -13.82
N VAL A 95 8.04 -10.13 -14.27
CA VAL A 95 8.44 -11.41 -13.69
C VAL A 95 9.52 -12.04 -14.57
N TYR A 96 10.56 -12.58 -13.92
CA TYR A 96 11.74 -13.17 -14.55
C TYR A 96 12.09 -14.52 -13.92
N THR A 97 12.68 -15.40 -14.71
CA THR A 97 13.40 -16.55 -14.17
C THR A 97 14.70 -16.10 -13.48
N LEU A 98 15.32 -16.96 -12.66
CA LEU A 98 16.64 -16.67 -12.07
C LEU A 98 17.75 -16.43 -13.11
N ALA A 99 17.57 -16.91 -14.34
CA ALA A 99 18.49 -16.66 -15.46
C ALA A 99 18.21 -15.32 -16.17
N GLY A 100 17.26 -14.51 -15.68
CA GLY A 100 16.90 -13.22 -16.26
C GLY A 100 15.99 -13.29 -17.49
N ARG A 101 15.45 -14.47 -17.84
CA ARG A 101 14.50 -14.59 -18.94
C ARG A 101 13.16 -13.97 -18.52
N PRO A 102 12.57 -13.05 -19.31
CA PRO A 102 11.25 -12.50 -19.01
C PRO A 102 10.18 -13.60 -19.09
N VAL A 103 9.22 -13.54 -18.17
CA VAL A 103 8.09 -14.48 -18.05
C VAL A 103 6.76 -13.79 -18.30
N ARG A 104 6.56 -12.63 -17.68
CA ARG A 104 5.33 -11.85 -17.79
C ARG A 104 5.62 -10.37 -17.54
N THR A 105 4.92 -9.49 -18.24
CA THR A 105 4.84 -8.06 -17.91
C THR A 105 3.39 -7.68 -17.61
N LEU A 106 3.18 -6.99 -16.50
CA LEU A 106 1.91 -6.43 -16.07
C LEU A 106 2.06 -4.93 -15.98
N GLU A 107 1.12 -4.20 -16.54
CA GLU A 107 1.09 -2.74 -16.52
C GLU A 107 -0.29 -2.28 -16.05
N SER A 108 -0.31 -1.32 -15.14
CA SER A 108 -1.53 -0.71 -14.64
C SER A 108 -1.35 0.80 -14.51
N GLU A 109 -2.40 1.54 -14.85
CA GLU A 109 -2.50 2.97 -14.59
C GLU A 109 -3.65 3.19 -13.61
N GLU A 110 -3.32 3.65 -12.41
CA GLU A 110 -4.27 3.76 -11.30
C GLU A 110 -4.09 5.08 -10.55
N LEU A 111 -5.02 5.37 -9.64
CA LEU A 111 -4.84 6.43 -8.66
C LEU A 111 -4.35 5.81 -7.36
N LEU A 112 -3.36 6.45 -6.75
CA LEU A 112 -2.82 6.02 -5.47
C LEU A 112 -3.91 6.03 -4.38
N SER A 113 -3.92 4.99 -3.54
CA SER A 113 -4.90 4.85 -2.47
C SER A 113 -4.30 5.28 -1.13
N ALA A 114 -5.13 5.50 -0.11
CA ALA A 114 -4.62 5.73 1.25
C ALA A 114 -4.05 4.46 1.91
N GLY A 115 -4.30 3.29 1.31
CA GLY A 115 -3.82 1.99 1.79
C GLY A 115 -2.92 1.27 0.78
N PRO A 116 -2.66 -0.02 1.00
CA PRO A 116 -1.80 -0.80 0.11
C PRO A 116 -2.38 -0.90 -1.31
N MET A 117 -1.53 -0.62 -2.30
CA MET A 117 -1.79 -0.82 -3.73
C MET A 117 -1.62 -2.29 -4.09
N GLN A 118 -2.38 -2.78 -5.09
CA GLN A 118 -2.37 -4.20 -5.45
C GLN A 118 -2.44 -4.39 -6.97
N VAL A 119 -1.53 -5.19 -7.53
CA VAL A 119 -1.55 -5.60 -8.94
C VAL A 119 -1.82 -7.10 -9.00
N SER A 120 -2.94 -7.49 -9.60
CA SER A 120 -3.34 -8.91 -9.70
C SER A 120 -2.65 -9.60 -10.88
N TRP A 121 -2.35 -10.89 -10.69
CA TRP A 121 -1.81 -11.75 -11.73
C TRP A 121 -2.42 -13.14 -11.65
N ASP A 122 -2.72 -13.72 -12.82
CA ASP A 122 -3.25 -15.07 -12.97
C ASP A 122 -2.21 -16.18 -12.75
N GLY A 123 -0.92 -15.81 -12.68
CA GLY A 123 0.18 -16.77 -12.53
C GLY A 123 0.54 -17.47 -13.85
N LEU A 124 0.18 -16.89 -14.99
CA LEU A 124 0.52 -17.40 -16.32
C LEU A 124 1.63 -16.55 -16.97
N ASP A 125 2.44 -17.19 -17.81
CA ASP A 125 3.40 -16.49 -18.66
C ASP A 125 2.72 -15.78 -19.85
N ASP A 126 3.51 -15.12 -20.71
CA ASP A 126 3.01 -14.41 -21.89
C ASP A 126 2.31 -15.34 -22.93
N ASP A 127 2.60 -16.64 -22.91
CA ASP A 127 1.96 -17.66 -23.76
C ASP A 127 0.73 -18.29 -23.09
N TYR A 128 0.25 -17.73 -21.97
CA TYR A 128 -0.83 -18.24 -21.13
C TYR A 128 -0.57 -19.64 -20.56
N ALA A 129 0.70 -20.03 -20.45
CA ALA A 129 1.11 -21.30 -19.86
C ALA A 129 1.38 -21.15 -18.36
N ARG A 130 1.18 -22.26 -17.63
CA ARG A 130 1.52 -22.31 -16.21
C ARG A 130 3.03 -22.36 -16.02
N LEU A 131 3.51 -21.62 -15.04
CA LEU A 131 4.90 -21.67 -14.62
C LEU A 131 5.25 -23.03 -14.03
N ALA A 132 6.51 -23.45 -14.22
CA ALA A 132 7.06 -24.59 -13.52
C ALA A 132 7.27 -24.24 -12.03
N PRO A 133 7.19 -25.22 -11.10
CA PRO A 133 7.58 -24.99 -9.71
C PRO A 133 9.02 -24.49 -9.62
N GLY A 134 9.24 -23.47 -8.80
CA GLY A 134 10.56 -22.85 -8.68
C GLY A 134 10.52 -21.45 -8.08
N VAL A 135 11.70 -20.85 -7.98
CA VAL A 135 11.88 -19.47 -7.55
C VAL A 135 12.05 -18.58 -8.77
N TYR A 136 11.35 -17.47 -8.75
CA TYR A 136 11.35 -16.41 -9.75
C TYR A 136 11.69 -15.09 -9.07
N LEU A 137 12.06 -14.10 -9.88
CA LEU A 137 12.22 -12.72 -9.44
C LEU A 137 11.11 -11.89 -10.06
N TYR A 138 10.58 -10.94 -9.32
CA TYR A 138 9.77 -9.89 -9.91
C TYR A 138 10.33 -8.53 -9.55
N ARG A 139 10.12 -7.59 -10.47
CA ARG A 139 10.50 -6.20 -10.33
C ARG A 139 9.24 -5.35 -10.39
N LEU A 140 8.95 -4.67 -9.29
CA LEU A 140 7.84 -3.73 -9.18
C LEU A 140 8.39 -2.32 -9.31
N ARG A 141 7.96 -1.60 -10.35
CA ARG A 141 8.31 -0.21 -10.61
C ARG A 141 7.05 0.63 -10.58
N ALA A 142 7.06 1.71 -9.80
CA ALA A 142 5.99 2.69 -9.74
C ALA A 142 6.52 4.03 -10.25
N GLU A 143 5.69 4.74 -11.03
CA GLU A 143 6.05 6.00 -11.67
C GLU A 143 4.90 7.00 -11.49
N THR A 144 5.18 8.13 -10.84
CA THR A 144 4.22 9.23 -10.70
C THR A 144 4.70 10.45 -11.48
N ALA A 145 3.77 11.20 -12.07
CA ALA A 145 4.09 12.49 -12.64
C ALA A 145 4.10 13.54 -11.52
N GLY A 146 5.28 14.06 -11.17
CA GLY A 146 5.40 15.25 -10.32
C GLY A 146 5.13 16.52 -11.12
N ALA A 147 5.07 17.66 -10.42
CA ALA A 147 4.81 18.96 -11.04
C ALA A 147 5.88 19.37 -12.08
N GLU A 148 7.12 18.90 -11.91
CA GLU A 148 8.25 19.22 -12.82
C GLU A 148 9.07 18.00 -13.25
N VAL A 149 9.08 16.91 -12.46
CA VAL A 149 9.90 15.72 -12.70
C VAL A 149 9.07 14.45 -12.48
N GLN A 150 9.35 13.40 -13.27
CA GLN A 150 8.78 12.07 -13.01
C GLN A 150 9.50 11.43 -11.82
N HIS A 151 8.75 11.04 -10.79
CA HIS A 151 9.29 10.30 -9.66
C HIS A 151 9.13 8.81 -9.92
N VAL A 152 10.20 8.05 -9.68
CA VAL A 152 10.27 6.62 -9.99
C VAL A 152 10.83 5.88 -8.79
N ALA A 153 10.17 4.80 -8.39
CA ALA A 153 10.67 3.88 -7.39
C ALA A 153 10.59 2.44 -7.90
N GLU A 154 11.59 1.63 -7.57
CA GLU A 154 11.70 0.25 -8.02
C GLU A 154 12.19 -0.66 -6.90
N ILE A 155 11.55 -1.82 -6.74
CA ILE A 155 11.96 -2.88 -5.83
C ILE A 155 11.94 -4.22 -6.56
N ILE A 156 12.94 -5.07 -6.26
CA ILE A 156 13.03 -6.45 -6.76
C ILE A 156 12.82 -7.39 -5.59
N GLU A 157 11.94 -8.37 -5.77
CA GLU A 157 11.58 -9.36 -4.75
C GLU A 157 11.47 -10.77 -5.33
N LYS A 158 11.42 -11.76 -4.44
CA LYS A 158 11.32 -13.18 -4.81
C LYS A 158 9.87 -13.66 -4.85
N LEU A 159 9.57 -14.47 -5.85
CA LEU A 159 8.31 -15.16 -6.00
C LEU A 159 8.57 -16.68 -6.00
N ALA A 160 7.89 -17.43 -5.15
CA ALA A 160 7.94 -18.89 -5.16
C ALA A 160 6.66 -19.48 -5.77
N VAL A 161 6.82 -20.36 -6.76
CA VAL A 161 5.73 -21.11 -7.39
C VAL A 161 5.81 -22.58 -6.96
N VAL A 162 4.70 -23.12 -6.47
CA VAL A 162 4.52 -24.52 -6.06
C VAL A 162 3.33 -25.15 -6.79
N ARG A 163 3.13 -26.46 -6.64
CA ARG A 163 1.99 -27.21 -7.20
C ARG A 163 1.07 -27.68 -6.11
#